data_AF-A0A4U5MRT3-F1
#
_entry.id   AF-A0A4U5MRT3-F1
#
_cell.length_a   1.000
_cell.length_b   1.000
_cell.length_c   1.000
_cell.angle_alpha   90.00
_cell.angle_beta   90.00
_cell.angle_gamma   90.00
#
_symmetry.space_group_name_H-M   'P 1'
#
loop_
_entity.id
_entity.type
_entity.pdbx_description
1 polymer ?
#
loop_
_entity_poly.entity_id
_entity_poly.type
_entity_poly.pdbx_seq_one_letter_code
_entity_poly.pdbx_strand_id
1 'polypeptide(L)'
;MRSANMISSSSFSASPKCCHYMPLLTCLKVLSAFLAISYAVLSIGASYLALNQAVYAIASLVFLVHSIFTIMYFSGLKDQNEWIMIPALVVEILLRIVMGFVLLAMWFAYVLFLFDIIDFASPIDSIKPVNFLLVACLLSTIIYAMLIRILFPYYDGYRHIKKLNDRERMYGSSVMQASCSSRPTAV
;
A
#
# COMPACT_ATOMS: atom_id res chain seq x y z
N MET A 1 0.18 -2.81 -66.81
CA MET A 1 -0.45 -3.33 -65.57
C MET A 1 0.34 -2.77 -64.39
N ARG A 2 -0.22 -1.77 -63.69
CA ARG A 2 0.42 -1.11 -62.53
C ARG A 2 0.08 -1.89 -61.27
N SER A 3 1.10 -2.42 -60.62
CA SER A 3 1.00 -3.07 -59.30
C SER A 3 0.84 -1.99 -58.23
N ALA A 4 -0.25 -2.05 -57.46
CA ALA A 4 -0.53 -1.15 -56.35
C ALA A 4 0.12 -1.71 -55.08
N ASN A 5 1.21 -1.09 -54.64
CA ASN A 5 1.77 -1.29 -53.30
C ASN A 5 0.91 -0.51 -52.29
N MET A 6 0.00 -1.20 -51.60
CA MET A 6 -0.63 -0.70 -50.38
C MET A 6 0.39 -0.80 -49.24
N ILE A 7 1.09 0.31 -48.99
CA ILE A 7 1.84 0.52 -47.75
C ILE A 7 0.80 0.87 -46.69
N SER A 8 0.46 -0.11 -45.85
CA SER A 8 -0.31 0.11 -44.63
C SER A 8 0.57 0.87 -43.65
N SER A 9 0.40 2.20 -43.61
CA SER A 9 0.92 3.04 -42.54
C SER A 9 0.15 2.74 -41.25
N SER A 10 0.74 1.92 -40.38
CA SER A 10 0.29 1.80 -39.00
C SER A 10 0.55 3.14 -38.30
N SER A 11 -0.48 3.97 -38.26
CA SER A 11 -0.52 5.17 -37.42
C SER A 11 -0.33 4.72 -35.97
N PHE A 12 0.87 4.91 -35.43
CA PHE A 12 1.11 4.88 -33.99
C PHE A 12 0.21 5.96 -33.37
N SER A 13 -0.94 5.53 -32.87
CA SER A 13 -1.78 6.33 -31.99
C SER A 13 -0.97 6.60 -30.72
N ALA A 14 -0.36 7.79 -30.67
CA ALA A 14 0.29 8.30 -29.49
C ALA A 14 -0.77 8.43 -28.39
N SER A 15 -0.78 7.49 -27.45
CA SER A 15 -1.67 7.51 -26.31
C SER A 15 -1.38 8.76 -25.47
N PRO A 16 -2.32 9.72 -25.33
CA PRO A 16 -2.09 10.96 -24.61
C PRO A 16 -2.34 10.73 -23.11
N LYS A 17 -1.51 9.92 -22.45
CA LYS A 17 -1.58 9.70 -20.99
C LYS A 17 -0.22 9.63 -20.28
N CYS A 18 0.89 9.91 -20.97
CA CYS A 18 2.23 9.83 -20.37
C CYS A 18 2.51 10.93 -19.32
N CYS A 19 1.89 12.12 -19.43
CA CYS A 19 2.28 13.26 -18.58
C CYS A 19 1.59 13.32 -17.20
N HIS A 20 0.54 12.52 -16.94
CA HIS A 20 -0.19 12.58 -15.67
C HIS A 20 0.36 11.64 -14.58
N TYR A 21 1.23 10.68 -14.94
CA TYR A 21 1.70 9.62 -14.03
C TYR A 21 3.08 9.86 -13.40
N MET A 22 3.94 10.68 -14.02
CA MET A 22 5.19 11.16 -13.41
C MET A 22 4.99 11.80 -12.01
N PRO A 23 3.96 12.64 -11.76
CA PRO A 23 3.73 13.17 -10.42
C PRO A 23 3.23 12.09 -9.43
N LEU A 24 2.55 11.04 -9.89
CA LEU A 24 2.03 9.97 -9.01
C LEU A 24 3.16 9.18 -8.36
N LEU A 25 4.16 8.74 -9.13
CA LEU A 25 5.25 7.92 -8.60
C LEU A 25 6.10 8.69 -7.59
N THR A 26 6.38 9.97 -7.88
CA THR A 26 7.10 10.86 -6.97
C THR A 26 6.30 11.11 -5.70
N CYS A 27 5.00 11.40 -5.82
CA CYS A 27 4.11 11.53 -4.67
C CYS A 27 4.09 10.26 -3.81
N LEU A 28 4.02 9.09 -4.45
CA LEU A 28 3.98 7.81 -3.75
C LEU A 28 5.30 7.49 -3.02
N LYS A 29 6.44 7.86 -3.60
CA LYS A 29 7.75 7.77 -2.94
C LYS A 29 7.82 8.66 -1.70
N VAL A 30 7.36 9.90 -1.80
CA VAL A 30 7.32 10.83 -0.65
C VAL A 30 6.35 10.33 0.41
N LEU A 31 5.15 9.90 0.01
CA LEU A 31 4.12 9.38 0.92
C LEU A 31 4.61 8.12 1.64
N SER A 32 5.25 7.19 0.93
CA SER A 32 5.78 5.97 1.55
C SER A 32 6.94 6.24 2.49
N ALA A 33 7.86 7.15 2.14
CA ALA A 33 8.92 7.58 3.05
C ALA A 33 8.34 8.24 4.32
N PHE A 34 7.36 9.14 4.16
CA PHE A 34 6.68 9.79 5.28
C PHE A 34 5.98 8.78 6.20
N LEU A 35 5.25 7.81 5.63
CA LEU A 35 4.56 6.78 6.40
C LEU A 35 5.54 5.85 7.11
N ALA A 36 6.62 5.43 6.45
CA ALA A 36 7.66 4.61 7.07
C ALA A 36 8.26 5.29 8.32
N ILE A 37 8.59 6.58 8.21
CA ILE A 37 9.11 7.38 9.33
C ILE A 37 8.05 7.52 10.42
N SER A 38 6.80 7.83 10.04
CA SER A 38 5.70 7.98 11.00
C SER A 38 5.50 6.70 11.82
N TYR A 39 5.49 5.52 11.17
CA TYR A 39 5.38 4.25 11.86
C TYR A 39 6.59 3.92 12.74
N ALA A 40 7.80 4.28 12.31
CA ALA A 40 8.99 4.11 13.14
C ALA A 40 8.93 4.97 14.41
N VAL A 41 8.52 6.24 14.29
CA VAL A 41 8.34 7.15 15.43
C VAL A 41 7.24 6.63 16.36
N LEU A 42 6.10 6.18 15.82
CA LEU A 42 5.03 5.58 16.60
C LEU A 42 5.48 4.30 17.32
N SER A 43 6.29 3.46 16.67
CA SER A 43 6.87 2.27 17.29
C SER A 43 7.77 2.63 18.47
N ILE A 44 8.65 3.64 18.34
CA ILE A 44 9.50 4.11 19.43
C ILE A 44 8.65 4.64 20.60
N GLY A 45 7.64 5.46 20.31
CA GLY A 45 6.72 5.97 21.33
C GLY A 45 5.96 4.86 22.05
N ALA A 46 5.45 3.88 21.30
CA ALA A 46 4.78 2.71 21.87
C ALA A 46 5.73 1.83 22.70
N SER A 47 6.99 1.65 22.28
CA SER A 47 8.01 0.95 23.06
C SER A 47 8.29 1.63 24.39
N TYR A 48 8.30 2.96 24.42
CA TYR A 48 8.45 3.70 25.67
C TYR A 48 7.26 3.45 26.62
N LEU A 49 6.03 3.48 26.08
CA LEU A 49 4.83 3.16 26.86
C LEU A 49 4.77 1.68 27.29
N ALA A 50 5.40 0.78 26.53
CA ALA A 50 5.48 -0.65 26.83
C ALA A 50 6.24 -0.95 28.13
N LEU A 51 7.08 -0.02 28.60
CA LEU A 51 7.74 -0.12 29.91
C LEU A 51 6.73 -0.09 31.06
N ASN A 52 5.56 0.54 30.85
CA ASN A 52 4.52 0.67 31.86
C ASN A 52 3.41 -0.38 31.69
N GLN A 53 3.03 -0.72 30.45
CA GLN A 53 1.97 -1.70 30.19
C GLN A 53 2.32 -2.58 28.99
N ALA A 54 2.27 -3.90 29.18
CA ALA A 54 2.63 -4.90 28.16
C ALA A 54 1.80 -4.81 26.87
N VAL A 55 0.58 -4.26 26.92
CA VAL A 55 -0.28 -4.08 25.73
C VAL A 55 0.40 -3.18 24.68
N TYR A 56 1.17 -2.17 25.10
CA TYR A 56 1.89 -1.29 24.18
C TYR A 56 3.08 -1.99 23.51
N ALA A 57 3.59 -3.09 24.06
CA ALA A 57 4.64 -3.88 23.40
C ALA A 57 4.13 -4.48 22.08
N ILE A 58 2.90 -5.01 22.09
CA ILE A 58 2.26 -5.55 20.89
C ILE A 58 2.02 -4.43 19.88
N ALA A 59 1.51 -3.28 20.32
CA ALA A 59 1.31 -2.12 19.45
C ALA A 59 2.63 -1.64 18.81
N SER A 60 3.71 -1.59 19.60
CA SER A 60 5.04 -1.24 19.09
C SER A 60 5.52 -2.19 18.00
N LEU A 61 5.36 -3.50 18.20
CA LEU A 61 5.73 -4.50 17.21
C LEU A 61 4.93 -4.33 15.92
N VAL A 62 3.61 -4.08 16.03
CA VAL A 62 2.75 -3.84 14.86
C VAL A 62 3.22 -2.61 14.07
N PHE A 63 3.53 -1.49 14.74
CA PHE A 63 4.07 -0.31 14.07
C PHE A 63 5.45 -0.54 13.44
N LEU A 64 6.31 -1.31 14.10
CA LEU A 64 7.61 -1.68 13.55
C LEU A 64 7.47 -2.50 12.27
N VAL A 65 6.58 -3.50 12.29
CA VAL A 65 6.27 -4.33 11.13
C VAL A 65 5.73 -3.47 9.97
N HIS A 66 4.79 -2.57 10.24
CA HIS A 66 4.31 -1.60 9.25
C HIS A 66 5.44 -0.75 8.65
N SER A 67 6.35 -0.26 9.50
CA SER A 67 7.49 0.53 9.04
C SER A 67 8.39 -0.29 8.09
N ILE A 68 8.76 -1.52 8.46
CA ILE A 68 9.63 -2.39 7.66
C ILE A 68 9.00 -2.66 6.28
N PHE A 69 7.73 -3.07 6.25
CA PHE A 69 7.08 -3.37 4.97
C PHE A 69 6.81 -2.14 4.12
N THR A 70 6.57 -0.98 4.72
CA THR A 70 6.49 0.29 3.98
C THR A 70 7.85 0.66 3.37
N ILE A 71 8.97 0.41 4.07
CA ILE A 71 10.32 0.59 3.53
C ILE A 71 10.58 -0.38 2.39
N MET A 72 10.22 -1.66 2.54
CA MET A 72 10.33 -2.65 1.45
C MET A 72 9.54 -2.21 0.22
N TYR A 73 8.33 -1.69 0.41
CA TYR A 73 7.52 -1.15 -0.67
C TYR A 73 8.20 0.05 -1.35
N PHE A 74 8.76 0.98 -0.57
CA PHE A 74 9.54 2.10 -1.10
C PHE A 74 10.77 1.65 -1.90
N SER A 75 11.54 0.68 -1.40
CA SER A 75 12.68 0.10 -2.12
C SER A 75 12.22 -0.57 -3.43
N GLY A 76 11.12 -1.32 -3.40
CA GLY A 76 10.51 -1.89 -4.59
C GLY A 76 10.10 -0.84 -5.63
N LEU A 77 9.55 0.30 -5.20
CA LEU A 77 9.26 1.43 -6.08
C LEU A 77 10.51 2.11 -6.65
N LYS A 78 11.57 2.20 -5.85
CA LYS A 78 12.84 2.82 -6.27
C LYS A 78 13.54 1.97 -7.33
N ASP A 79 13.63 0.67 -7.07
CA ASP A 79 14.37 -0.29 -7.91
C ASP A 79 13.48 -0.94 -8.98
N GLN A 80 12.20 -0.53 -9.07
CA GLN A 80 11.18 -1.12 -9.96
C GLN A 80 11.04 -2.65 -9.81
N ASN A 81 11.37 -3.15 -8.61
CA ASN A 81 11.39 -4.58 -8.32
C ASN A 81 10.04 -5.07 -7.81
N GLU A 82 9.26 -5.66 -8.71
CA GLU A 82 7.94 -6.22 -8.40
C GLU A 82 7.96 -7.31 -7.32
N TRP A 83 9.04 -8.09 -7.24
CA TRP A 83 9.15 -9.22 -6.31
C TRP A 83 9.16 -8.79 -4.85
N ILE A 84 9.66 -7.58 -4.56
CA ILE A 84 9.67 -7.01 -3.21
C ILE A 84 8.35 -6.28 -2.92
N MET A 85 7.77 -5.64 -3.93
CA MET A 85 6.51 -4.89 -3.78
C MET A 85 5.31 -5.78 -3.44
N ILE A 86 5.22 -6.95 -4.07
CA ILE A 86 4.10 -7.89 -3.86
C ILE A 86 3.96 -8.31 -2.39
N PRO A 87 4.97 -8.92 -1.73
CA PRO A 87 4.85 -9.33 -0.34
C PRO A 87 4.63 -8.13 0.59
N ALA A 88 5.26 -6.98 0.32
CA ALA A 88 5.02 -5.77 1.11
C ALA A 88 3.55 -5.32 1.04
N LEU A 89 2.96 -5.30 -0.16
CA LEU A 89 1.57 -4.92 -0.35
C LEU A 89 0.60 -5.94 0.26
N VAL A 90 0.91 -7.24 0.17
CA VAL A 90 0.10 -8.31 0.78
C VAL A 90 0.08 -8.17 2.30
N VAL A 91 1.24 -7.97 2.94
CA VAL A 91 1.32 -7.79 4.40
C VAL A 91 0.59 -6.52 4.84
N GLU A 92 0.74 -5.42 4.10
CA GLU A 92 0.02 -4.17 4.34
C GLU A 92 -1.52 -4.34 4.24
N ILE A 93 -2.02 -5.18 3.33
CA ILE A 93 -3.44 -5.54 3.25
C ILE A 93 -3.85 -6.36 4.47
N LEU A 94 -3.10 -7.41 4.81
CA LEU A 94 -3.39 -8.27 5.96
C LEU A 94 -3.45 -7.48 7.28
N LEU A 95 -2.49 -6.58 7.50
CA LEU A 95 -2.48 -5.72 8.68
C LEU A 95 -3.71 -4.80 8.75
N ARG A 96 -4.14 -4.22 7.62
CA ARG A 96 -5.39 -3.43 7.56
C ARG A 96 -6.64 -4.28 7.82
N ILE A 97 -6.65 -5.55 7.41
CA ILE A 97 -7.75 -6.47 7.73
C ILE A 97 -7.79 -6.71 9.25
N VAL A 98 -6.64 -7.01 9.86
CA VAL A 98 -6.54 -7.20 11.33
C VAL A 98 -6.97 -5.94 12.09
N MET A 99 -6.52 -4.75 11.68
CA MET A 99 -6.98 -3.49 12.26
C MET A 99 -8.49 -3.30 12.12
N GLY A 100 -9.09 -3.72 10.99
CA GLY A 100 -10.54 -3.70 10.79
C GLY A 100 -11.29 -4.59 11.79
N PHE A 101 -10.77 -5.78 12.07
CA PHE A 101 -11.33 -6.64 13.11
C PHE A 101 -11.22 -6.03 14.51
N VAL A 102 -10.09 -5.41 14.84
CA VAL A 102 -9.93 -4.69 16.12
C VAL A 102 -10.91 -3.53 16.23
N LEU A 103 -11.11 -2.77 15.16
CA LEU A 103 -12.11 -1.69 15.12
C LEU A 103 -13.53 -2.22 15.34
N LEU A 104 -13.90 -3.31 14.68
CA LEU A 104 -15.20 -3.96 14.88
C LEU A 104 -15.36 -4.42 16.33
N ALA A 105 -14.34 -5.05 16.92
CA ALA A 105 -14.36 -5.46 18.32
C ALA A 105 -14.52 -4.26 19.26
N MET A 106 -13.90 -3.12 18.96
CA MET A 106 -14.05 -1.87 19.73
C MET A 106 -15.49 -1.33 19.66
N TRP A 107 -16.12 -1.36 18.47
CA TRP A 107 -17.53 -1.02 18.32
C TRP A 107 -18.45 -1.99 19.07
N PHE A 108 -18.18 -3.29 19.04
CA PHE A 108 -18.92 -4.27 19.85
C PHE A 108 -18.77 -3.99 21.34
N ALA A 109 -17.56 -3.69 21.82
CA ALA A 109 -17.32 -3.32 23.21
C ALA A 109 -18.13 -2.07 23.61
N TYR A 110 -18.22 -1.07 22.73
CA TYR A 110 -19.06 0.11 22.93
C TYR A 110 -20.55 -0.24 23.05
N VAL A 111 -21.08 -1.10 22.17
CA VAL A 111 -22.48 -1.54 22.24
C VAL A 111 -22.74 -2.32 23.52
N LEU A 112 -21.87 -3.25 23.90
CA LEU A 112 -21.99 -4.01 25.15
C LEU A 112 -21.94 -3.11 26.39
N PHE A 113 -21.11 -2.07 26.36
CA PHE A 113 -21.05 -1.04 27.40
C PHE A 113 -22.38 -0.26 27.51
N LEU A 114 -23.06 0.05 26.40
CA LEU A 114 -24.36 0.72 26.43
C LEU A 114 -25.46 -0.13 27.10
N PHE A 115 -25.33 -1.45 27.07
CA PHE A 115 -26.24 -2.38 27.74
C PHE A 115 -25.80 -2.72 29.18
N ASP A 116 -24.78 -2.03 29.70
CA ASP A 116 -24.23 -2.26 31.04
C ASP A 116 -23.73 -3.71 31.25
N ILE A 117 -23.35 -4.38 30.14
CA ILE A 117 -22.83 -5.76 30.16
C ILE A 117 -21.34 -5.78 30.54
N ILE A 118 -20.62 -4.69 30.25
CA ILE A 118 -19.18 -4.54 30.50
C ILE A 118 -18.93 -3.22 31.22
N ASP A 119 -18.17 -3.27 32.32
CA ASP A 119 -17.68 -2.09 33.01
C ASP A 119 -16.37 -1.60 32.37
N PHE A 120 -16.32 -0.31 32.04
CA PHE A 120 -15.13 0.35 31.50
C PHE A 120 -14.83 1.62 32.31
N ALA A 121 -13.62 1.69 32.88
CA ALA A 121 -13.14 2.89 33.55
C ALA A 121 -12.55 3.86 32.52
N SER A 122 -13.00 5.11 32.54
CA SER A 122 -12.38 6.16 31.72
C SER A 122 -10.94 6.39 32.19
N PRO A 123 -9.95 6.46 31.30
CA PRO A 123 -8.59 6.85 31.67
C PRO A 123 -8.46 8.36 31.95
N ILE A 124 -9.53 9.13 31.70
CA ILE A 124 -9.58 10.58 31.91
C ILE A 124 -10.72 10.88 32.88
N ASP A 125 -10.37 11.33 34.08
CA ASP A 125 -11.32 11.58 35.18
C ASP A 125 -12.42 12.59 34.82
N SER A 126 -12.14 13.52 33.91
CA SER A 126 -13.08 14.58 33.50
C SER A 126 -14.13 14.15 32.49
N ILE A 127 -14.01 12.95 31.89
CA ILE A 127 -14.88 12.50 30.80
C ILE A 127 -15.64 11.24 31.23
N LYS A 128 -16.97 11.25 31.03
CA LYS A 128 -17.80 10.06 31.25
C LYS A 128 -17.32 8.90 30.36
N PRO A 129 -17.19 7.66 30.88
CA PRO A 129 -16.68 6.53 30.12
C PRO A 129 -17.39 6.30 28.78
N VAL A 130 -18.72 6.47 28.74
CA VAL A 130 -19.52 6.37 27.51
C VAL A 130 -19.09 7.34 26.41
N ASN A 131 -18.77 8.58 26.78
CA ASN A 131 -18.35 9.62 25.84
C ASN A 131 -16.93 9.36 25.36
N PHE A 132 -16.05 8.93 26.28
CA PHE A 132 -14.68 8.55 25.92
C PHE A 132 -14.67 7.40 24.91
N LEU A 133 -15.42 6.33 25.18
CA LEU A 133 -15.45 5.15 24.33
C LEU A 133 -16.08 5.45 22.96
N LEU A 134 -17.15 6.25 22.91
CA LEU A 134 -17.74 6.72 21.65
C LEU A 134 -16.74 7.53 20.81
N VAL A 135 -16.07 8.51 21.43
CA VAL A 135 -15.08 9.35 20.74
C VAL A 135 -13.92 8.50 20.23
N ALA A 136 -13.44 7.53 21.03
CA ALA A 136 -12.40 6.59 20.61
C ALA A 136 -12.84 5.73 19.41
N CYS A 137 -14.07 5.22 19.40
CA CYS A 137 -14.64 4.46 18.27
C CYS A 137 -14.74 5.32 17.00
N LEU A 138 -15.21 6.57 17.12
CA LEU A 138 -15.33 7.48 15.98
C LEU A 138 -13.96 7.86 15.41
N LEU A 139 -13.01 8.24 16.27
CA LEU A 139 -11.65 8.59 15.86
C LEU A 139 -10.95 7.40 15.19
N SER A 140 -11.01 6.22 15.79
CA SER A 140 -10.43 5.00 15.21
C SER A 140 -11.07 4.65 13.88
N THR A 141 -12.39 4.86 13.71
CA THR A 141 -13.08 4.66 12.42
C THR A 141 -12.59 5.63 11.35
N ILE A 142 -12.44 6.92 11.69
CA ILE A 142 -11.93 7.93 10.75
C ILE A 142 -10.50 7.60 10.34
N ILE A 143 -9.64 7.27 11.30
CA ILE A 143 -8.25 6.88 11.04
C ILE A 143 -8.22 5.63 10.15
N TYR A 144 -9.03 4.62 10.45
CA TYR A 144 -9.12 3.41 9.64
C TYR A 144 -9.57 3.70 8.21
N ALA A 145 -10.60 4.53 8.02
CA ALA A 145 -11.07 4.93 6.70
C ALA A 145 -9.96 5.65 5.89
N MET A 146 -9.18 6.52 6.54
CA MET A 146 -8.00 7.14 5.92
C MET A 146 -6.93 6.12 5.54
N LEU A 147 -6.64 5.15 6.42
CA LEU A 147 -5.68 4.07 6.15
C LEU A 147 -6.10 3.18 4.97
N ILE A 148 -7.39 2.89 4.83
CA ILE A 148 -7.95 2.18 3.67
C ILE A 148 -7.79 3.03 2.40
N ARG A 149 -8.08 4.33 2.46
CA ARG A 149 -7.91 5.21 1.29
C ARG A 149 -6.46 5.29 0.80
N ILE A 150 -5.48 5.26 1.71
CA ILE A 150 -4.05 5.25 1.37
C ILE A 150 -3.63 3.95 0.65
N LEU A 151 -4.39 2.85 0.78
CA LEU A 151 -4.08 1.59 0.10
C LEU A 151 -4.27 1.69 -1.42
N PHE A 152 -5.23 2.48 -1.90
CA PHE A 152 -5.50 2.64 -3.34
C PHE A 152 -4.29 3.17 -4.13
N PRO A 153 -3.63 4.29 -3.74
CA PRO A 153 -2.46 4.77 -4.46
C PRO A 153 -1.27 3.79 -4.40
N TYR A 154 -1.15 2.99 -3.34
CA TYR A 154 -0.14 1.92 -3.27
C TYR A 154 -0.43 0.81 -4.29
N TYR A 155 -1.69 0.40 -4.41
CA TYR A 155 -2.09 -0.59 -5.40
C TYR A 155 -1.89 -0.06 -6.84
N ASP A 156 -2.25 1.19 -7.08
CA ASP A 156 -2.04 1.83 -8.39
C ASP A 156 -0.55 1.97 -8.74
N GLY A 157 0.29 2.31 -7.76
CA GLY A 157 1.75 2.35 -7.91
C GLY A 157 2.32 0.98 -8.31
N TYR A 158 1.90 -0.08 -7.63
CA TYR A 158 2.29 -1.45 -7.99
C TYR A 158 1.81 -1.82 -9.41
N ARG A 159 0.55 -1.56 -9.74
CA ARG A 159 -0.02 -1.85 -11.06
C ARG A 159 0.75 -1.12 -12.16
N HIS A 160 1.23 0.10 -11.89
CA HIS A 160 2.03 0.87 -12.82
C HIS A 160 3.40 0.22 -13.06
N ILE A 161 4.15 -0.12 -12.01
CA ILE A 161 5.46 -0.79 -12.13
C ILE A 161 5.32 -2.13 -12.85
N LYS A 162 4.32 -2.93 -12.51
CA LYS A 162 4.04 -4.20 -13.20
C LYS A 162 3.85 -4.00 -14.71
N LYS A 163 3.05 -3.01 -15.12
CA LYS A 163 2.83 -2.71 -16.54
C LYS A 163 4.11 -2.28 -17.26
N LEU A 164 5.02 -1.59 -16.59
CA LEU A 164 6.31 -1.21 -17.16
C LEU A 164 7.19 -2.46 -17.36
N ASN A 165 7.34 -3.28 -16.33
CA ASN A 165 8.12 -4.52 -16.38
C ASN A 165 7.57 -5.50 -17.44
N ASP A 166 6.25 -5.64 -17.53
CA ASP A 166 5.60 -6.50 -18.53
C ASP A 166 5.87 -6.01 -19.96
N ARG A 167 5.86 -4.68 -20.19
CA ARG A 167 6.22 -4.11 -21.49
C ARG A 167 7.68 -4.38 -21.84
N GLU A 168 8.60 -4.15 -20.92
CA GLU A 168 10.03 -4.40 -21.13
C GLU A 168 10.31 -5.87 -21.46
N ARG A 169 9.62 -6.80 -20.79
CA ARG A 169 9.70 -8.24 -21.08
C ARG A 169 9.23 -8.58 -22.49
N MET A 170 8.12 -7.98 -22.94
CA MET A 170 7.61 -8.21 -24.30
C MET A 170 8.57 -7.67 -25.37
N TYR A 171 9.09 -6.45 -25.20
CA TYR A 171 10.02 -5.86 -26.16
C TYR A 171 11.38 -6.58 -26.15
N GLY A 172 11.93 -6.91 -24.98
CA GLY A 172 13.18 -7.65 -24.87
C GLY A 172 13.11 -9.04 -25.54
N SER A 173 11.97 -9.74 -25.41
CA SER A 173 11.74 -11.03 -26.07
C SER A 173 11.66 -10.91 -27.60
N SER A 174 11.04 -9.85 -28.12
CA SER A 174 10.92 -9.62 -29.57
C SER A 174 12.24 -9.32 -30.27
N VAL A 175 13.16 -8.60 -29.61
CA VAL A 175 14.51 -8.33 -30.14
C VAL A 175 15.35 -9.60 -30.19
N MET A 176 15.20 -10.47 -29.18
CA MET A 176 15.88 -11.77 -29.13
C MET A 176 15.38 -12.75 -30.20
N GLN A 177 14.10 -12.69 -30.57
CA GLN A 177 13.54 -13.49 -31.67
C GLN A 177 14.00 -12.98 -33.05
N ALA A 178 14.11 -11.66 -33.24
CA ALA A 178 14.59 -11.08 -34.49
C ALA A 178 16.08 -11.41 -34.77
N SER A 179 16.92 -11.53 -33.73
CA SER A 179 18.33 -11.90 -33.90
C SER A 179 18.58 -13.38 -34.22
N CYS A 180 17.62 -14.27 -33.93
CA CYS A 180 17.75 -15.71 -34.19
C CYS A 180 17.13 -16.17 -35.52
N SER A 181 16.46 -15.27 -36.26
CA SER A 181 15.80 -15.58 -37.53
C SER A 181 16.69 -15.43 -38.77
N SER A 182 17.92 -14.91 -38.64
CA SER A 182 18.89 -14.86 -39.74
C SER A 182 19.69 -16.16 -39.84
N ARG A 183 19.01 -17.30 -40.03
CA ARG A 183 19.68 -18.53 -40.48
C ARG A 183 19.64 -18.53 -42.01
N PRO A 184 20.78 -18.38 -42.71
CA PRO A 184 20.77 -18.37 -44.17
C PRO A 184 20.38 -19.76 -44.66
N THR A 185 19.22 -19.87 -45.30
CA THR A 185 18.89 -21.00 -46.17
C THR A 185 19.71 -20.83 -47.44
N ALA A 186 20.95 -21.29 -47.41
CA ALA A 186 21.71 -21.56 -48.61
C ALA A 186 21.31 -22.95 -49.12
N VAL A 187 20.66 -22.98 -50.28
CA VAL A 187 20.58 -24.12 -51.21
C VAL A 187 21.04 -23.58 -52.55
#